data_AF-A0A821GV20-F1
#
_entry.id   AF-A0A821GV20-F1
#
_cell.length_a   1.000
_cell.length_b   1.000
_cell.length_c   1.000
_cell.angle_alpha   90.00
_cell.angle_beta   90.00
_cell.angle_gamma   90.00
#
_symmetry.space_group_name_H-M   'P 1'
#
loop_
_entity.id
_entity.type
_entity.pdbx_description
1 polymer ?
#
loop_
_entity_poly.entity_id
_entity_poly.type
_entity_poly.pdbx_seq_one_letter_code
_entity_poly.pdbx_strand_id
1 'polypeptide(L)'
;RICPGTYDSMMRHIREELEEHADQLEHRLKKLDFSLKCPQNIRLVQEIVEKIDAMQVLEQNIPALKKYRDRINQHFLQVTKEAFDHIKKTFNLSDKILDHLKQELIKLEQIKNEYDHLCPARVYLRKFGYSDINVLHQDIENLRIRQYADLEEAENEKRRMESQLNDFNIIIRHYTLLTSSRINLGILNRLVAKVAIGIQKLETQPNEYLKQKGYANIEIFNKTMTQVQENYDKLLRLIENKRTDFHNTLNRLESINNEYVSLLNSSNLISSQEIDFLHEKEQISYELLEETIQEKKKILIEYENYKQIYYFSNKLEGLVANNALIYI
;
A
#
# COMPACT_ATOMS: atom_id res chain seq x y z
N ARG A 1 -42.91 -76.47 30.66
CA ARG A 1 -41.97 -76.05 31.72
C ARG A 1 -40.58 -76.12 31.10
N ILE A 2 -39.97 -74.99 30.77
CA ILE A 2 -38.63 -74.94 30.18
C ILE A 2 -37.63 -75.11 31.33
N CYS A 3 -36.66 -76.02 31.17
CA CYS A 3 -35.69 -76.34 32.22
C CYS A 3 -34.83 -75.11 32.56
N PRO A 4 -34.58 -74.81 33.85
CA PRO A 4 -33.78 -73.66 34.28
C PRO A 4 -32.39 -73.58 33.61
N GLY A 5 -31.76 -74.73 33.32
CA GLY A 5 -30.45 -74.79 32.68
C GLY A 5 -30.42 -74.44 31.18
N THR A 6 -31.57 -74.38 30.50
CA THR A 6 -31.63 -74.07 29.06
C THR A 6 -31.37 -72.58 28.80
N TYR A 7 -31.88 -71.70 29.66
CA TYR A 7 -31.63 -70.26 29.57
C TYR A 7 -30.18 -69.92 29.91
N ASP A 8 -29.60 -70.56 30.94
CA ASP A 8 -28.19 -70.38 31.28
C ASP A 8 -27.25 -70.86 30.17
N SER A 9 -27.60 -71.96 29.49
CA SER A 9 -26.85 -72.43 28.32
C SER A 9 -26.97 -71.48 27.13
N MET A 10 -28.16 -70.94 26.87
CA MET A 10 -28.40 -69.98 25.79
C MET A 10 -27.67 -68.66 26.05
N MET A 11 -27.73 -68.12 27.27
CA MET A 11 -27.03 -66.89 27.65
C MET A 11 -25.51 -67.05 27.59
N ARG A 12 -24.99 -68.23 27.96
CA ARG A 12 -23.57 -68.55 27.80
C ARG A 12 -23.15 -68.56 26.34
N HIS A 13 -23.94 -69.20 25.48
CA HIS A 13 -23.65 -69.27 24.05
C HIS A 13 -23.67 -67.88 23.40
N ILE A 14 -24.66 -67.04 23.73
CA ILE A 14 -24.72 -65.65 23.27
C ILE A 14 -23.48 -64.86 23.72
N ARG A 15 -23.01 -65.08 24.96
CA ARG A 15 -21.79 -64.44 25.45
C ARG A 15 -20.57 -64.89 24.64
N GLU A 16 -20.42 -66.19 24.41
CA GLU A 16 -19.32 -66.76 23.63
C GLU A 16 -19.32 -66.22 22.19
N GLU A 17 -20.48 -66.16 21.53
CA GLU A 17 -20.61 -65.61 20.17
C GLU A 17 -20.25 -64.12 20.11
N LEU A 18 -20.65 -63.32 21.12
CA LEU A 18 -20.32 -61.89 21.18
C LEU A 18 -18.83 -61.66 21.43
N GLU A 19 -18.21 -62.47 22.29
CA GLU A 19 -16.77 -62.41 22.51
C GLU A 19 -15.99 -62.82 21.25
N GLU A 20 -16.41 -63.88 20.57
CA GLU A 20 -15.81 -64.33 19.31
C GLU A 20 -15.97 -63.27 18.21
N HIS A 21 -17.13 -62.63 18.11
CA HIS A 21 -17.35 -61.56 17.15
C HIS A 21 -16.47 -60.33 17.43
N ALA A 22 -16.32 -59.94 18.69
CA ALA A 22 -15.42 -58.85 19.08
C ALA A 22 -13.95 -59.17 18.75
N ASP A 23 -13.53 -60.41 18.97
CA ASP A 23 -12.20 -60.90 18.60
C ASP A 23 -11.96 -60.84 17.07
N GLN A 24 -12.96 -61.25 16.29
CA GLN A 24 -12.93 -61.15 14.83
C GLN A 24 -12.83 -59.69 14.35
N LEU A 25 -13.54 -58.76 15.00
CA LEU A 25 -13.45 -57.33 14.71
C LEU A 25 -12.04 -56.77 14.99
N GLU A 26 -11.44 -57.13 16.13
CA GLU A 26 -10.07 -56.75 16.47
C GLU A 26 -9.08 -57.32 15.44
N HIS A 27 -9.23 -58.59 15.06
CA HIS A 27 -8.38 -59.22 14.06
C HIS A 27 -8.52 -58.62 12.67
N ARG A 28 -9.74 -58.25 12.27
CA ARG A 28 -9.97 -57.55 10.99
C ARG A 28 -9.30 -56.18 10.99
N LEU A 29 -9.45 -55.41 12.07
CA LEU A 29 -8.83 -54.09 12.20
C LEU A 29 -7.31 -54.15 12.07
N LYS A 30 -6.66 -55.09 12.75
CA LYS A 30 -5.20 -55.29 12.71
C LYS A 30 -4.65 -55.68 11.34
N LYS A 31 -5.49 -56.22 10.45
CA LYS A 31 -5.10 -56.63 9.09
C LYS A 31 -5.29 -55.53 8.05
N LEU A 32 -5.96 -54.43 8.39
CA LEU A 32 -6.18 -53.34 7.45
C LEU A 32 -4.89 -52.56 7.24
N ASP A 33 -4.62 -52.22 5.98
CA ASP A 33 -3.55 -51.28 5.62
C ASP A 33 -4.10 -49.85 5.65
N PHE A 34 -3.48 -49.00 6.45
CA PHE A 34 -3.88 -47.60 6.64
C PHE A 34 -3.03 -46.64 5.82
N SER A 35 -2.26 -47.17 4.85
CA SER A 35 -1.56 -46.35 3.89
C SER A 35 -2.52 -45.50 3.06
N LEU A 36 -2.03 -44.35 2.58
CA LEU A 36 -2.76 -43.44 1.69
C LEU A 36 -3.21 -44.08 0.36
N LYS A 37 -2.71 -45.29 0.04
CA LYS A 37 -3.08 -46.04 -1.17
C LYS A 37 -4.41 -46.78 -1.01
N CYS A 38 -4.91 -46.94 0.22
CA CYS A 38 -6.11 -47.72 0.52
C CYS A 38 -7.17 -46.90 1.29
N PRO A 39 -7.68 -45.77 0.75
CA PRO A 39 -8.60 -44.88 1.47
C PRO A 39 -9.93 -45.56 1.86
N GLN A 40 -10.29 -46.64 1.17
CA GLN A 40 -11.49 -47.44 1.45
C GLN A 40 -11.42 -48.12 2.82
N ASN A 41 -10.21 -48.41 3.31
CA ASN A 41 -10.02 -49.05 4.61
C ASN A 41 -10.42 -48.14 5.77
N ILE A 42 -10.41 -46.81 5.60
CA ILE A 42 -10.85 -45.86 6.63
C ILE A 42 -12.35 -46.07 6.95
N ARG A 43 -13.17 -46.31 5.93
CA ARG A 43 -14.60 -46.60 6.12
C ARG A 43 -14.83 -47.93 6.84
N LEU A 44 -14.08 -48.97 6.45
CA LEU A 44 -14.15 -50.27 7.12
C LEU A 44 -13.74 -50.18 8.59
N VAL A 45 -12.82 -49.28 8.92
CA VAL A 45 -12.39 -49.03 10.29
C VAL A 45 -13.46 -48.33 11.09
N GLN A 46 -14.10 -47.30 10.53
CA GLN A 46 -15.25 -46.64 11.15
C GLN A 46 -16.36 -47.66 11.45
N GLU A 47 -16.69 -48.52 10.48
CA GLU A 47 -17.70 -49.57 10.69
C GLU A 47 -17.32 -50.53 11.83
N ILE A 48 -16.03 -50.87 11.97
CA ILE A 48 -15.55 -51.74 13.06
C ILE A 48 -15.67 -51.02 14.41
N VAL A 49 -15.27 -49.75 14.48
CA VAL A 49 -15.36 -48.92 15.70
C VAL A 49 -16.83 -48.72 16.11
N GLU A 50 -17.71 -48.39 15.17
CA GLU A 50 -19.14 -48.24 15.45
C GLU A 50 -19.78 -49.54 15.95
N LYS A 51 -19.39 -50.69 15.37
CA LYS A 51 -19.90 -52.01 15.81
C LYS A 51 -19.46 -52.36 17.22
N ILE A 52 -18.20 -52.07 17.59
CA ILE A 52 -17.72 -52.36 18.94
C ILE A 52 -18.27 -51.36 19.97
N ASP A 53 -18.47 -50.09 19.60
CA ASP A 53 -19.09 -49.09 20.46
C ASP A 53 -20.58 -49.40 20.70
N ALA A 54 -21.30 -49.92 19.70
CA ALA A 54 -22.67 -50.39 19.89
C ALA A 54 -22.79 -51.52 20.93
N MET A 55 -21.73 -52.33 21.11
CA MET A 55 -21.68 -53.40 22.10
C MET A 55 -21.40 -52.90 23.53
N GLN A 56 -21.12 -51.60 23.72
CA GLN A 56 -20.84 -51.01 25.03
C GLN A 56 -21.95 -51.28 26.06
N VAL A 57 -23.21 -51.31 25.60
CA VAL A 57 -24.39 -51.56 26.46
C VAL A 57 -24.33 -52.94 27.13
N LEU A 58 -23.60 -53.89 26.54
CA LEU A 58 -23.47 -55.25 27.03
C LEU A 58 -22.27 -55.46 27.96
N GLU A 59 -21.40 -54.45 28.15
CA GLU A 59 -20.15 -54.58 28.92
C GLU A 59 -20.37 -54.92 30.39
N GLN A 60 -21.48 -54.47 30.98
CA GLN A 60 -21.84 -54.82 32.36
C GLN A 60 -22.08 -56.32 32.53
N ASN A 61 -22.60 -56.96 31.48
CA ASN A 61 -22.92 -58.39 31.47
C ASN A 61 -21.80 -59.21 30.84
N ILE A 62 -20.92 -58.63 30.03
CA ILE A 62 -19.81 -59.31 29.37
C ILE A 62 -18.56 -58.42 29.48
N PRO A 63 -17.82 -58.49 30.60
CA PRO A 63 -16.67 -57.61 30.84
C PRO A 63 -15.54 -57.74 29.81
N ALA A 64 -15.47 -58.87 29.09
CA ALA A 64 -14.50 -59.08 28.02
C ALA A 64 -14.70 -58.10 26.85
N LEU A 65 -15.94 -57.70 26.53
CA LEU A 65 -16.24 -56.75 25.46
C LEU A 65 -15.59 -55.38 25.70
N LYS A 66 -15.53 -54.93 26.96
CA LYS A 66 -14.84 -53.69 27.32
C LYS A 66 -13.35 -53.74 26.95
N LYS A 67 -12.70 -54.88 27.20
CA LYS A 67 -11.28 -55.07 26.84
C LYS A 67 -11.08 -55.01 25.32
N TYR A 68 -11.97 -55.62 24.55
CA TYR A 68 -11.92 -55.57 23.09
C TYR A 68 -12.16 -54.15 22.56
N ARG A 69 -13.17 -53.43 23.07
CA ARG A 69 -13.43 -52.03 22.72
C ARG A 69 -12.23 -51.14 23.00
N ASP A 70 -11.67 -51.22 24.21
CA ASP A 70 -10.52 -50.38 24.59
C ASP A 70 -9.29 -50.68 23.70
N ARG A 71 -9.03 -51.94 23.35
CA ARG A 71 -7.95 -52.33 22.42
C ARG A 71 -8.18 -51.85 21.00
N ILE A 72 -9.40 -52.01 20.47
CA ILE A 72 -9.79 -51.53 19.14
C ILE A 72 -9.62 -50.01 19.05
N ASN A 73 -10.10 -49.27 20.05
CA ASN A 73 -9.99 -47.82 20.09
C ASN A 73 -8.53 -47.35 20.22
N GLN A 74 -7.73 -48.01 21.06
CA GLN A 74 -6.29 -47.73 21.16
C GLN A 74 -5.56 -47.99 19.85
N HIS A 75 -5.84 -49.12 19.21
CA HIS A 75 -5.21 -49.46 17.93
C HIS A 75 -5.63 -48.48 16.84
N PHE A 76 -6.91 -48.11 16.78
CA PHE A 76 -7.39 -47.09 15.85
C PHE A 76 -6.70 -45.74 16.04
N LEU A 77 -6.56 -45.27 17.28
CA LEU A 77 -5.86 -44.02 17.61
C LEU A 77 -4.38 -44.08 17.22
N GLN A 78 -3.69 -45.17 17.56
CA GLN A 78 -2.29 -45.37 17.23
C GLN A 78 -2.07 -45.34 15.72
N VAL A 79 -2.88 -46.11 14.99
CA VAL A 79 -2.75 -46.22 13.54
C VAL A 79 -3.11 -44.91 12.83
N THR A 80 -4.14 -44.21 13.31
CA THR A 80 -4.49 -42.86 12.81
C THR A 80 -3.33 -41.90 13.03
N LYS A 81 -2.70 -41.93 14.21
CA LYS A 81 -1.50 -41.14 14.51
C LYS A 81 -0.33 -41.49 13.58
N GLU A 82 -0.04 -42.78 13.39
CA GLU A 82 1.02 -43.23 12.48
C GLU A 82 0.77 -42.80 11.02
N ALA A 83 -0.48 -42.88 10.56
CA ALA A 83 -0.89 -42.39 9.24
C ALA A 83 -0.74 -40.87 9.13
N PHE A 84 -1.13 -40.10 10.15
CA PHE A 84 -0.91 -38.65 10.18
C PHE A 84 0.57 -38.28 10.23
N ASP A 85 1.38 -38.99 11.01
CA ASP A 85 2.83 -38.78 11.06
C ASP A 85 3.48 -39.14 9.72
N HIS A 86 3.00 -40.19 9.04
CA HIS A 86 3.43 -40.53 7.69
C HIS A 86 2.99 -39.47 6.68
N ILE A 87 1.77 -38.93 6.75
CA ILE A 87 1.32 -37.79 5.93
C ILE A 87 2.23 -36.59 6.20
N LYS A 88 2.46 -36.23 7.47
CA LYS A 88 3.35 -35.13 7.88
C LYS A 88 4.77 -35.30 7.33
N LYS A 89 5.30 -36.53 7.35
CA LYS A 89 6.63 -36.86 6.79
C LYS A 89 6.66 -36.86 5.26
N THR A 90 5.69 -37.50 4.60
CA THR A 90 5.61 -37.61 3.14
C THR A 90 5.33 -36.28 2.46
N PHE A 91 4.50 -35.43 3.07
CA PHE A 91 4.21 -34.08 2.59
C PHE A 91 5.10 -33.01 3.24
N ASN A 92 6.14 -33.43 3.99
CA ASN A 92 7.17 -32.56 4.55
C ASN A 92 6.62 -31.30 5.26
N LEU A 93 5.57 -31.45 6.08
CA LEU A 93 4.92 -30.32 6.78
C LEU A 93 5.82 -29.62 7.82
N SER A 94 6.98 -30.21 8.11
CA SER A 94 8.19 -29.55 8.64
C SER A 94 9.03 -29.08 7.45
N ASP A 95 8.55 -28.04 6.77
CA ASP A 95 9.09 -27.65 5.48
C ASP A 95 10.42 -26.94 5.69
N LYS A 96 11.53 -27.69 5.64
CA LYS A 96 12.90 -27.18 5.86
C LYS A 96 13.20 -25.94 5.01
N ILE A 97 12.55 -25.83 3.85
CA ILE A 97 12.65 -24.68 2.96
C ILE A 97 11.96 -23.46 3.58
N LEU A 98 10.76 -23.62 4.13
CA LEU A 98 10.03 -22.55 4.82
C LEU A 98 10.75 -22.09 6.09
N ASP A 99 11.24 -23.04 6.89
CA ASP A 99 12.02 -22.72 8.09
C ASP A 99 13.32 -22.01 7.74
N HIS A 100 14.00 -22.46 6.68
CA HIS A 100 15.17 -21.78 6.15
C HIS A 100 14.85 -20.36 5.65
N LEU A 101 13.78 -20.18 4.87
CA LEU A 101 13.31 -18.87 4.41
C LEU A 101 12.96 -17.93 5.56
N LYS A 102 12.30 -18.43 6.62
CA LYS A 102 12.00 -17.65 7.84
C LYS A 102 13.27 -17.22 8.57
N GLN A 103 14.23 -18.13 8.73
CA GLN A 103 15.52 -17.82 9.35
C GLN A 103 16.35 -16.82 8.53
N GLU A 104 16.36 -16.96 7.21
CA GLU A 104 16.99 -15.98 6.32
C GLU A 104 16.32 -14.62 6.41
N LEU A 105 14.98 -14.57 6.41
CA LEU A 105 14.25 -13.32 6.55
C LEU A 105 14.60 -12.59 7.86
N ILE A 106 14.64 -13.32 8.99
CA ILE A 106 15.05 -12.76 10.28
C ILE A 106 16.45 -12.15 10.21
N LYS A 107 17.41 -12.85 9.60
CA LYS A 107 18.79 -12.35 9.44
C LYS A 107 18.84 -11.09 8.59
N LEU A 108 18.13 -11.05 7.46
CA LEU A 108 18.08 -9.88 6.59
C LEU A 108 17.44 -8.68 7.29
N GLU A 109 16.36 -8.90 8.04
CA GLU A 109 15.71 -7.86 8.85
C GLU A 109 16.62 -7.34 9.97
N GLN A 110 17.44 -8.21 10.60
CA GLN A 110 18.45 -7.79 11.56
C GLN A 110 19.52 -6.91 10.92
N ILE A 111 20.07 -7.32 9.77
CA ILE A 111 21.04 -6.51 9.01
C ILE A 111 20.45 -5.15 8.65
N LYS A 112 19.19 -5.12 8.19
CA LYS A 112 18.49 -3.88 7.88
C LYS A 112 18.37 -2.97 9.11
N ASN A 113 17.94 -3.52 10.25
CA ASN A 113 17.78 -2.74 11.48
C ASN A 113 19.12 -2.21 12.00
N GLU A 114 20.18 -3.02 11.97
CA GLU A 114 21.54 -2.59 12.31
C GLU A 114 22.00 -1.46 11.39
N TYR A 115 21.80 -1.59 10.08
CA TYR A 115 22.11 -0.54 9.12
C TYR A 115 21.32 0.74 9.40
N ASP A 116 20.02 0.63 9.67
CA ASP A 116 19.13 1.77 9.94
C ASP A 116 19.57 2.54 11.20
N HIS A 117 20.07 1.83 12.21
CA HIS A 117 20.64 2.42 13.41
C HIS A 117 21.98 3.12 13.17
N LEU A 118 22.83 2.54 12.31
CA LEU A 118 24.14 3.12 11.95
C LEU A 118 24.01 4.32 11.01
N CYS A 119 22.99 4.33 10.15
CA CYS A 119 22.85 5.30 9.06
C CYS A 119 21.53 6.10 9.14
N PRO A 120 21.23 6.77 10.28
CA PRO A 120 19.93 7.43 10.49
C PRO A 120 19.64 8.54 9.47
N ALA A 121 20.68 9.23 8.98
CA ALA A 121 20.57 10.28 7.97
C ALA A 121 20.05 9.71 6.63
N ARG A 122 20.55 8.56 6.18
CA ARG A 122 20.08 7.90 4.94
C ARG A 122 18.66 7.37 5.08
N VAL A 123 18.33 6.78 6.23
CA VAL A 123 16.95 6.36 6.54
C VAL A 123 16.00 7.55 6.46
N TYR A 124 16.41 8.70 6.98
CA TYR A 124 15.62 9.92 6.91
C TYR A 124 15.38 10.38 5.47
N LEU A 125 16.41 10.43 4.61
CA LEU A 125 16.24 10.77 3.18
C LEU A 125 15.29 9.83 2.45
N ARG A 126 15.43 8.52 2.67
CA ARG A 126 14.59 7.51 2.00
C ARG A 126 13.10 7.62 2.37
N LYS A 127 12.76 8.08 3.59
CA LYS A 127 11.37 8.37 3.97
C LYS A 127 10.70 9.38 3.04
N PHE A 128 11.48 10.26 2.40
CA PHE A 128 11.00 11.25 1.44
C PHE A 128 11.18 10.82 -0.02
N GLY A 129 11.59 9.57 -0.28
CA GLY A 129 11.76 9.01 -1.61
C GLY A 129 13.10 9.33 -2.27
N TYR A 130 14.08 9.84 -1.51
CA TYR A 130 15.43 10.13 -2.03
C TYR A 130 16.38 8.96 -1.79
N SER A 131 17.01 8.47 -2.87
CA SER A 131 18.02 7.41 -2.81
C SER A 131 19.35 7.89 -2.22
N ASP A 132 19.72 9.14 -2.50
CA ASP A 132 20.90 9.82 -1.95
C ASP A 132 20.71 11.34 -1.91
N ILE A 133 21.67 12.01 -1.28
CA ILE A 133 21.66 13.47 -1.10
C ILE A 133 21.87 14.25 -2.40
N ASN A 134 22.56 13.69 -3.39
CA ASN A 134 22.79 14.34 -4.67
C ASN A 134 21.49 14.46 -5.46
N VAL A 135 20.62 13.45 -5.39
CA VAL A 135 19.27 13.52 -5.99
C VAL A 135 18.45 14.66 -5.37
N LEU A 136 18.48 14.81 -4.04
CA LEU A 136 17.82 15.94 -3.37
C LEU A 136 18.40 17.29 -3.80
N HIS A 137 19.73 17.40 -3.88
CA HIS A 137 20.39 18.64 -4.33
C HIS A 137 20.05 18.98 -5.77
N GLN A 138 19.99 17.97 -6.64
CA GLN A 138 19.59 18.16 -8.03
C GLN A 138 18.13 18.61 -8.14
N ASP A 139 17.22 18.08 -7.32
CA ASP A 139 15.83 18.53 -7.27
C ASP A 139 15.70 19.98 -6.80
N ILE A 140 16.47 20.38 -5.79
CA ILE A 140 16.52 21.78 -5.31
C ILE A 140 17.00 22.70 -6.44
N GLU A 141 18.06 22.31 -7.15
CA GLU A 141 18.61 23.12 -8.23
C GLU A 141 17.67 23.19 -9.43
N ASN A 142 17.06 22.07 -9.83
CA ASN A 142 16.03 22.02 -10.86
C ASN A 142 14.83 22.91 -10.51
N LEU A 143 14.41 22.93 -9.24
CA LEU A 143 13.33 23.77 -8.76
C LEU A 143 13.71 25.26 -8.90
N ARG A 144 14.94 25.64 -8.53
CA ARG A 144 15.44 27.02 -8.70
C ARG A 144 15.49 27.43 -10.16
N ILE A 145 16.01 26.58 -11.04
CA ILE A 145 16.06 26.85 -12.49
C ILE A 145 14.65 27.05 -13.07
N ARG A 146 13.70 26.17 -12.73
CA ARG A 146 12.30 26.31 -13.16
C ARG A 146 11.68 27.61 -12.67
N GLN A 147 11.94 27.98 -11.43
CA GLN A 147 11.43 29.24 -10.87
C GLN A 147 11.96 30.47 -11.62
N TYR A 148 13.24 30.48 -12.00
CA TYR A 148 13.80 31.58 -12.79
C TYR A 148 13.10 31.71 -14.15
N ALA A 149 12.90 30.60 -14.86
CA ALA A 149 12.20 30.60 -16.15
C ALA A 149 10.74 31.07 -16.01
N ASP A 150 10.00 30.51 -15.04
CA ASP A 150 8.59 30.85 -14.79
C ASP A 150 8.41 32.32 -14.36
N LEU A 151 9.34 32.86 -13.57
CA LEU A 151 9.31 34.27 -13.17
C LEU A 151 9.66 35.19 -14.34
N GLU A 152 10.65 34.85 -15.16
CA GLU A 152 11.04 35.65 -16.32
C GLU A 152 9.90 35.78 -17.33
N GLU A 153 9.21 34.66 -17.64
CA GLU A 153 8.03 34.67 -18.52
C GLU A 153 6.91 35.57 -17.95
N ALA A 154 6.60 35.40 -16.67
CA ALA A 154 5.53 36.16 -16.03
C ALA A 154 5.86 37.65 -15.88
N GLU A 155 7.13 38.01 -15.63
CA GLU A 155 7.59 39.40 -15.58
C GLU A 155 7.59 40.07 -16.97
N ASN A 156 7.89 39.32 -18.03
CA ASN A 156 7.75 39.81 -19.41
C ASN A 156 6.30 40.14 -19.75
N GLU A 157 5.37 39.24 -19.39
CA GLU A 157 3.94 39.45 -19.62
C GLU A 157 3.39 40.61 -18.77
N LYS A 158 3.85 40.73 -17.52
CA LYS A 158 3.53 41.86 -16.64
C LYS A 158 3.96 43.19 -17.26
N ARG A 159 5.22 43.28 -17.74
CA ARG A 159 5.74 44.48 -18.42
C ARG A 159 4.94 44.84 -19.66
N ARG A 160 4.52 43.84 -20.44
CA ARG A 160 3.66 44.03 -21.64
C ARG A 160 2.31 44.65 -21.25
N MET A 161 1.65 44.11 -20.24
CA MET A 161 0.35 44.62 -19.78
C MET A 161 0.47 46.01 -19.13
N GLU A 162 1.54 46.29 -18.38
CA GLU A 162 1.80 47.63 -17.82
C GLU A 162 1.97 48.69 -18.93
N SER A 163 2.66 48.34 -20.01
CA SER A 163 2.77 49.22 -21.18
C SER A 163 1.40 49.50 -21.79
N GLN A 164 0.55 48.48 -21.96
CA GLN A 164 -0.79 48.64 -22.50
C GLN A 164 -1.69 49.52 -21.60
N LEU A 165 -1.62 49.31 -20.28
CA LEU A 165 -2.34 50.14 -19.31
C LEU A 165 -1.87 51.60 -19.34
N ASN A 166 -0.57 51.83 -19.51
CA ASN A 166 -0.02 53.16 -19.66
C ASN A 166 -0.52 53.84 -20.96
N ASP A 167 -0.58 53.10 -22.07
CA ASP A 167 -1.15 53.59 -23.33
C ASP A 167 -2.63 53.99 -23.17
N PHE A 168 -3.42 53.18 -22.45
CA PHE A 168 -4.81 53.54 -22.11
C PHE A 168 -4.88 54.84 -21.30
N ASN A 169 -4.00 55.02 -20.31
CA ASN A 169 -3.96 56.24 -19.51
C ASN A 169 -3.62 57.49 -20.35
N ILE A 170 -2.71 57.36 -21.33
CA ILE A 170 -2.39 58.45 -22.26
C ILE A 170 -3.61 58.81 -23.12
N ILE A 171 -4.34 57.80 -23.62
CA ILE A 171 -5.56 57.98 -24.43
C ILE A 171 -6.65 58.66 -23.60
N ILE A 172 -6.89 58.21 -22.36
CA ILE A 172 -7.85 58.83 -21.43
C ILE A 172 -7.49 60.28 -21.18
N ARG A 173 -6.22 60.58 -20.87
CA ARG A 173 -5.79 61.95 -20.60
C ARG A 173 -6.06 62.88 -21.78
N HIS A 174 -5.76 62.45 -23.01
CA HIS A 174 -6.04 63.23 -24.22
C HIS A 174 -7.53 63.36 -24.50
N TYR A 175 -8.30 62.27 -24.36
CA TYR A 175 -9.74 62.29 -24.54
C TYR A 175 -10.43 63.25 -23.56
N THR A 176 -10.00 63.26 -22.30
CA THR A 176 -10.50 64.18 -21.26
C THR A 176 -10.14 65.64 -21.57
N LEU A 177 -8.95 65.92 -22.11
CA LEU A 177 -8.57 67.27 -22.56
C LEU A 177 -9.44 67.75 -23.74
N LEU A 178 -9.71 66.86 -24.72
CA LEU A 178 -10.56 67.15 -25.87
C LEU A 178 -12.04 67.38 -25.51
N THR A 179 -12.53 66.68 -24.49
CA THR A 179 -13.90 66.84 -23.98
C THR A 179 -14.03 68.09 -23.10
N SER A 180 -13.06 68.38 -22.24
CA SER A 180 -13.05 69.56 -21.36
C SER A 180 -12.88 70.88 -22.12
N SER A 181 -12.09 70.88 -23.20
CA SER A 181 -11.94 72.04 -24.08
C SER A 181 -13.24 72.40 -24.81
N ARG A 182 -14.12 71.42 -25.10
CA ARG A 182 -15.47 71.67 -25.65
C ARG A 182 -16.44 72.27 -24.63
N ILE A 183 -16.38 71.86 -23.36
CA ILE A 183 -17.21 72.46 -22.30
C ILE A 183 -16.81 73.93 -22.10
N ASN A 184 -15.51 74.25 -22.18
CA ASN A 184 -15.04 75.62 -22.12
C ASN A 184 -15.28 76.42 -23.39
N LEU A 185 -15.40 75.84 -24.58
CA LEU A 185 -15.72 76.56 -25.84
C LEU A 185 -17.08 77.29 -25.82
N GLY A 186 -18.02 76.87 -24.97
CA GLY A 186 -19.27 77.61 -24.73
C GLY A 186 -19.07 78.95 -23.99
N ILE A 187 -18.01 79.06 -23.19
CA ILE A 187 -17.69 80.23 -22.36
C ILE A 187 -16.49 81.03 -22.94
N LEU A 188 -15.55 80.35 -23.62
CA LEU A 188 -14.30 80.91 -24.16
C LEU A 188 -14.42 81.53 -25.56
N ASN A 189 -15.56 81.44 -26.23
CA ASN A 189 -15.75 82.16 -27.52
C ASN A 189 -15.78 83.69 -27.38
N ARG A 190 -15.72 84.24 -26.15
CA ARG A 190 -15.49 85.68 -25.92
C ARG A 190 -14.06 86.05 -25.49
N LEU A 191 -13.18 85.09 -25.20
CA LEU A 191 -11.87 85.37 -24.57
C LEU A 191 -10.63 84.92 -25.38
N VAL A 192 -10.78 84.07 -26.40
CA VAL A 192 -9.64 83.49 -27.16
C VAL A 192 -9.29 84.27 -28.45
N ALA A 193 -9.74 85.52 -28.60
CA ALA A 193 -9.28 86.37 -29.71
C ALA A 193 -7.84 86.91 -29.53
N LYS A 194 -7.14 86.62 -28.43
CA LYS A 194 -5.86 87.30 -28.09
C LYS A 194 -4.66 86.43 -27.68
N VAL A 195 -4.76 85.11 -27.65
CA VAL A 195 -3.58 84.26 -27.35
C VAL A 195 -3.48 83.12 -28.36
N ALA A 196 -3.23 83.50 -29.61
CA ALA A 196 -2.79 82.59 -30.65
C ALA A 196 -1.27 82.53 -30.62
N ILE A 197 -0.69 81.57 -29.90
CA ILE A 197 0.61 80.94 -30.15
C ILE A 197 0.61 79.64 -29.31
N GLY A 198 0.59 78.48 -29.96
CA GLY A 198 0.93 77.19 -29.33
C GLY A 198 -0.15 76.11 -29.24
N ILE A 199 -1.38 76.33 -29.73
CA ILE A 199 -2.36 75.24 -29.88
C ILE A 199 -2.28 74.72 -31.32
N GLN A 200 -1.46 73.70 -31.55
CA GLN A 200 -1.61 72.85 -32.73
C GLN A 200 -3.05 72.32 -32.75
N LYS A 201 -3.75 72.62 -33.86
CA LYS A 201 -5.11 72.17 -34.24
C LYS A 201 -5.70 71.05 -33.36
N LEU A 202 -6.47 71.45 -32.35
CA LEU A 202 -7.51 70.58 -31.75
C LEU A 202 -8.72 70.57 -32.69
N GLU A 203 -8.55 70.09 -33.93
CA GLU A 203 -9.64 69.97 -34.91
C GLU A 203 -10.33 68.60 -34.85
N THR A 204 -9.72 67.59 -34.21
CA THR A 204 -10.27 66.24 -34.08
C THR A 204 -11.32 66.16 -32.98
N GLN A 205 -12.50 65.64 -33.30
CA GLN A 205 -13.53 65.37 -32.30
C GLN A 205 -13.04 64.27 -31.32
N PRO A 206 -13.47 64.25 -30.04
CA PRO A 206 -13.09 63.20 -29.09
C PRO A 206 -13.28 61.77 -29.62
N ASN A 207 -14.37 61.53 -30.36
CA ASN A 207 -14.65 60.24 -31.00
C ASN A 207 -13.78 59.95 -32.23
N GLU A 208 -13.30 60.98 -32.94
CA GLU A 208 -12.34 60.80 -34.04
C GLU A 208 -10.96 60.45 -33.51
N TYR A 209 -10.55 61.03 -32.37
CA TYR A 209 -9.32 60.67 -31.67
C TYR A 209 -9.33 59.19 -31.25
N LEU A 210 -10.44 58.71 -30.68
CA LEU A 210 -10.60 57.29 -30.35
C LEU A 210 -10.50 56.40 -31.58
N LYS A 211 -11.14 56.78 -32.70
CA LYS A 211 -11.05 56.05 -33.98
C LYS A 211 -9.62 56.01 -34.51
N GLN A 212 -8.86 57.10 -34.41
CA GLN A 212 -7.43 57.14 -34.78
C GLN A 212 -6.58 56.21 -33.91
N LYS A 213 -6.99 55.95 -32.66
CA LYS A 213 -6.36 54.99 -31.76
C LYS A 213 -6.91 53.56 -31.90
N GLY A 214 -7.80 53.32 -32.86
CA GLY A 214 -8.35 51.99 -33.16
C GLY A 214 -9.64 51.64 -32.41
N TYR A 215 -10.28 52.59 -31.73
CA TYR A 215 -11.50 52.35 -30.95
C TYR A 215 -12.71 53.03 -31.60
N ALA A 216 -13.79 52.28 -31.84
CA ALA A 216 -14.96 52.82 -32.51
C ALA A 216 -15.74 53.85 -31.67
N ASN A 217 -15.76 53.69 -30.34
CA ASN A 217 -16.37 54.61 -29.38
C ASN A 217 -15.79 54.42 -27.96
N ILE A 218 -16.21 55.27 -27.02
CA ILE A 218 -15.75 55.24 -25.61
C ILE A 218 -16.19 53.99 -24.85
N GLU A 219 -17.34 53.40 -25.18
CA GLU A 219 -17.84 52.18 -24.54
C GLU A 219 -16.96 50.97 -24.85
N ILE A 220 -16.59 50.80 -26.12
CA ILE A 220 -15.67 49.75 -26.58
C ILE A 220 -14.28 49.97 -25.97
N PHE A 221 -13.80 51.21 -25.93
CA PHE A 221 -12.53 51.55 -25.27
C PHE A 221 -12.54 51.16 -23.79
N ASN A 222 -13.55 51.59 -23.04
CA ASN A 222 -13.68 51.29 -21.61
C ASN A 222 -13.79 49.78 -21.37
N LYS A 223 -14.57 49.05 -22.16
CA LYS A 223 -14.68 47.59 -22.06
C LYS A 223 -13.34 46.89 -22.27
N THR A 224 -12.58 47.29 -23.29
CA THR A 224 -11.25 46.74 -23.56
C THR A 224 -10.28 47.06 -22.42
N MET A 225 -10.31 48.29 -21.90
CA MET A 225 -9.49 48.68 -20.75
C MET A 225 -9.81 47.85 -19.50
N THR A 226 -11.09 47.69 -19.16
CA THR A 226 -11.52 46.86 -18.02
C THR A 226 -11.07 45.41 -18.19
N GLN A 227 -11.18 44.85 -19.40
CA GLN A 227 -10.73 43.49 -19.67
C GLN A 227 -9.21 43.34 -19.49
N VAL A 228 -8.41 44.31 -19.92
CA VAL A 228 -6.96 44.29 -19.71
C VAL A 228 -6.60 44.46 -18.23
N GLN A 229 -7.32 45.30 -17.49
CA GLN A 229 -7.16 45.44 -16.03
C GLN A 229 -7.47 44.13 -15.29
N GLU A 230 -8.60 43.50 -15.60
CA GLU A 230 -8.97 42.20 -15.01
C GLU A 230 -7.95 41.10 -15.32
N ASN A 231 -7.41 41.08 -16.54
CA ASN A 231 -6.37 40.14 -16.93
C ASN A 231 -5.04 40.41 -16.22
N TYR A 232 -4.69 41.69 -16.02
CA TYR A 232 -3.51 42.07 -15.24
C TYR A 232 -3.65 41.65 -13.77
N ASP A 233 -4.80 41.87 -13.14
CA ASP A 233 -5.05 41.44 -11.76
C ASP A 233 -4.98 39.91 -11.62
N LYS A 234 -5.52 39.17 -12.61
CA LYS A 234 -5.39 37.70 -12.66
C LYS A 234 -3.93 37.26 -12.79
N LEU A 235 -3.14 37.93 -13.62
CA LEU A 235 -1.72 37.66 -13.79
C LEU A 235 -0.95 37.90 -12.48
N LEU A 236 -1.23 39.00 -11.78
CA LEU A 236 -0.60 39.29 -10.48
C LEU A 236 -0.88 38.19 -9.46
N ARG A 237 -2.14 37.76 -9.32
CA ARG A 237 -2.51 36.65 -8.43
C ARG A 237 -1.82 35.33 -8.81
N LEU A 238 -1.71 35.05 -10.11
CA LEU A 238 -1.00 33.87 -10.60
C LEU A 238 0.48 33.90 -10.22
N ILE A 239 1.14 35.05 -10.38
CA ILE A 239 2.55 35.24 -9.98
C ILE A 239 2.72 35.05 -8.47
N GLU A 240 1.85 35.62 -7.66
CA GLU A 240 1.87 35.46 -6.21
C GLU A 240 1.72 34.00 -5.80
N ASN A 241 0.73 33.30 -6.36
CA ASN A 241 0.52 31.87 -6.09
C ASN A 241 1.76 31.04 -6.47
N LYS A 242 2.32 31.26 -7.67
CA LYS A 242 3.55 30.56 -8.10
C LYS A 242 4.73 30.81 -7.16
N ARG A 243 4.90 32.06 -6.68
CA ARG A 243 5.96 32.41 -5.71
C ARG A 243 5.75 31.71 -4.37
N THR A 244 4.51 31.66 -3.88
CA THR A 244 4.17 30.98 -2.64
C THR A 244 4.40 29.46 -2.75
N ASP A 245 3.96 28.83 -3.83
CA ASP A 245 4.12 27.39 -4.07
C ASP A 245 5.60 27.00 -4.16
N PHE A 246 6.39 27.80 -4.87
CA PHE A 246 7.84 27.63 -4.92
C PHE A 246 8.47 27.75 -3.53
N HIS A 247 8.16 28.81 -2.78
CA HIS A 247 8.75 29.02 -1.47
C HIS A 247 8.40 27.89 -0.50
N ASN A 248 7.14 27.44 -0.50
CA ASN A 248 6.71 26.30 0.30
C ASN A 248 7.45 25.02 -0.06
N THR A 249 7.62 24.76 -1.36
CA THR A 249 8.33 23.56 -1.85
C THR A 249 9.82 23.64 -1.52
N LEU A 250 10.46 24.78 -1.75
CA LEU A 250 11.88 24.99 -1.46
C LEU A 250 12.14 24.85 0.04
N ASN A 251 11.33 25.50 0.90
CA ASN A 251 11.46 25.39 2.34
C ASN A 251 11.32 23.93 2.81
N ARG A 252 10.43 23.14 2.20
CA ARG A 252 10.30 21.72 2.50
C ARG A 252 11.58 20.95 2.16
N LEU A 253 12.12 21.14 0.95
CA LEU A 253 13.33 20.45 0.51
C LEU A 253 14.57 20.89 1.32
N GLU A 254 14.71 22.18 1.62
CA GLU A 254 15.79 22.71 2.45
C GLU A 254 15.66 22.20 3.89
N SER A 255 14.45 22.07 4.45
CA SER A 255 14.23 21.46 5.75
C SER A 255 14.66 19.99 5.78
N ILE A 256 14.39 19.22 4.70
CA ILE A 256 14.87 17.83 4.58
C ILE A 256 16.41 17.80 4.54
N ASN A 257 17.02 18.67 3.74
CA ASN A 257 18.48 18.77 3.64
C ASN A 257 19.14 19.15 4.98
N ASN A 258 18.58 20.12 5.70
CA ASN A 258 19.12 20.58 6.98
C ASN A 258 19.03 19.49 8.05
N GLU A 259 17.92 18.77 8.12
CA GLU A 259 17.76 17.64 9.05
C GLU A 259 18.70 16.48 8.68
N TYR A 260 18.87 16.18 7.39
CA TYR A 260 19.86 15.21 6.93
C TYR A 260 21.28 15.58 7.38
N VAL A 261 21.70 16.83 7.19
CA VAL A 261 23.03 17.31 7.60
C VAL A 261 23.17 17.27 9.13
N SER A 262 22.13 17.61 9.87
CA SER A 262 22.10 17.49 11.34
C SER A 262 22.32 16.04 11.80
N LEU A 263 21.57 15.10 11.22
CA LEU A 263 21.70 13.67 11.51
C LEU A 263 23.09 13.13 11.12
N LEU A 264 23.63 13.58 9.98
CA LEU A 264 24.96 13.21 9.52
C LEU A 264 26.04 13.70 10.50
N ASN A 265 25.96 14.95 10.95
CA ASN A 265 26.91 15.54 11.90
C ASN A 265 26.81 14.92 13.30
N SER A 266 25.64 14.39 13.66
CA SER A 266 25.44 13.66 14.92
C SER A 266 25.88 12.19 14.84
N SER A 267 26.10 11.67 13.64
CA SER A 267 26.58 10.31 13.40
C SER A 267 28.10 10.25 13.46
N ASN A 268 28.63 9.26 14.18
CA ASN A 268 30.07 9.00 14.24
C ASN A 268 30.59 8.19 13.03
N LEU A 269 29.73 7.81 12.08
CA LEU A 269 30.12 6.97 10.94
C LEU A 269 30.44 7.79 9.69
N ILE A 270 31.61 7.51 9.11
CA ILE A 270 32.05 8.05 7.82
C ILE A 270 31.44 7.17 6.71
N SER A 271 31.05 7.74 5.56
CA SER A 271 30.38 6.99 4.47
C SER A 271 31.08 5.71 3.98
N SER A 272 32.40 5.59 4.18
CA SER A 272 33.16 4.37 3.89
C SER A 272 32.72 3.19 4.76
N GLN A 273 32.42 3.43 6.04
CA GLN A 273 32.01 2.40 6.99
C GLN A 273 30.61 1.84 6.68
N GLU A 274 29.78 2.57 5.93
CA GLU A 274 28.46 2.10 5.50
C GLU A 274 28.55 1.04 4.40
N ILE A 275 29.43 1.28 3.42
CA ILE A 275 29.71 0.35 2.32
C ILE A 275 30.42 -0.89 2.87
N ASP A 276 31.38 -0.68 3.77
CA ASP A 276 32.09 -1.76 4.44
C ASP A 276 31.12 -2.65 5.26
N PHE A 277 30.17 -2.05 6.01
CA PHE A 277 29.17 -2.83 6.77
C PHE A 277 28.31 -3.73 5.89
N LEU A 278 27.77 -3.21 4.77
CA LEU A 278 26.94 -4.03 3.88
C LEU A 278 27.77 -5.13 3.21
N HIS A 279 28.99 -4.83 2.76
CA HIS A 279 29.90 -5.83 2.21
C HIS A 279 30.29 -6.91 3.23
N GLU A 280 30.56 -6.54 4.49
CA GLU A 280 30.82 -7.48 5.59
C GLU A 280 29.65 -8.43 5.85
N LYS A 281 28.41 -8.00 5.55
CA LYS A 281 27.18 -8.80 5.66
C LYS A 281 26.76 -9.46 4.35
N GLU A 282 27.68 -9.53 3.38
CA GLU A 282 27.48 -10.12 2.05
C GLU A 282 26.32 -9.47 1.26
N GLN A 283 26.01 -8.20 1.51
CA GLN A 283 25.00 -7.43 0.80
C GLN A 283 25.63 -6.46 -0.20
N ILE A 284 25.06 -6.39 -1.40
CA ILE A 284 25.56 -5.52 -2.50
C ILE A 284 25.11 -4.07 -2.28
N SER A 285 23.86 -3.88 -1.87
CA SER A 285 23.30 -2.58 -1.57
C SER A 285 22.14 -2.73 -0.58
N TYR A 286 21.76 -1.62 0.05
CA TYR A 286 20.60 -1.63 0.94
C TYR A 286 19.29 -1.77 0.15
N GLU A 287 19.20 -1.20 -1.05
CA GLU A 287 18.04 -1.32 -1.93
C GLU A 287 17.77 -2.79 -2.26
N LEU A 288 18.81 -3.55 -2.62
CA LEU A 288 18.70 -4.98 -2.89
C LEU A 288 18.32 -5.77 -1.63
N LEU A 289 18.83 -5.36 -0.46
CA LEU A 289 18.45 -5.94 0.83
C LEU A 289 16.95 -5.77 1.09
N GLU A 290 16.39 -4.58 0.88
CA GLU A 290 14.95 -4.34 1.02
C GLU A 290 14.12 -5.13 0.02
N GLU A 291 14.52 -5.17 -1.26
CA GLU A 291 13.86 -5.96 -2.29
C GLU A 291 13.84 -7.45 -1.92
N THR A 292 14.97 -8.00 -1.47
CA THR A 292 15.09 -9.40 -1.04
C THR A 292 14.19 -9.70 0.16
N ILE A 293 14.10 -8.80 1.13
CA ILE A 293 13.18 -8.93 2.29
C ILE A 293 11.73 -8.98 1.81
N GLN A 294 11.33 -8.08 0.91
CA GLN A 294 9.96 -8.02 0.40
C GLN A 294 9.60 -9.26 -0.43
N GLU A 295 10.52 -9.72 -1.28
CA GLU A 295 10.32 -10.93 -2.08
C GLU A 295 10.15 -12.16 -1.18
N LYS A 296 11.02 -12.34 -0.18
CA LYS A 296 10.91 -13.45 0.78
C LYS A 296 9.63 -13.39 1.60
N LYS A 297 9.18 -12.20 2.02
CA LYS A 297 7.88 -12.02 2.70
C LYS A 297 6.72 -12.46 1.80
N LYS A 298 6.74 -12.05 0.53
CA LYS A 298 5.73 -12.44 -0.44
C LYS A 298 5.68 -13.96 -0.62
N ILE A 299 6.83 -14.61 -0.79
CA ILE A 299 6.93 -16.07 -0.89
C ILE A 299 6.34 -16.73 0.36
N LEU A 300 6.69 -16.28 1.56
CA LEU A 300 6.15 -16.85 2.81
C LEU A 300 4.62 -16.75 2.88
N ILE A 301 4.05 -15.60 2.50
CA ILE A 301 2.59 -15.40 2.46
C ILE A 301 1.93 -16.36 1.44
N GLU A 302 2.53 -16.51 0.26
CA GLU A 302 2.03 -17.45 -0.76
C GLU A 302 2.01 -18.90 -0.23
N TYR A 303 3.10 -19.33 0.42
CA TYR A 303 3.18 -20.66 1.04
C TYR A 303 2.14 -20.88 2.16
N GLU A 304 1.88 -19.88 3.01
CA GLU A 304 0.85 -19.95 4.05
C GLU A 304 -0.55 -20.11 3.45
N ASN A 305 -0.84 -19.41 2.35
CA ASN A 305 -2.09 -19.54 1.62
C ASN A 305 -2.26 -20.94 1.00
N TYR A 306 -1.21 -21.52 0.41
CA TYR A 306 -1.26 -22.89 -0.13
C TYR A 306 -1.45 -23.97 0.95
N LYS A 307 -0.85 -23.78 2.15
CA LYS A 307 -1.01 -24.72 3.28
C LYS A 307 -2.45 -24.79 3.79
N GLN A 308 -3.17 -23.66 3.76
CA GLN A 308 -4.60 -23.61 4.11
C GLN A 308 -5.49 -24.31 3.06
N ILE A 309 -5.13 -24.21 1.76
CA ILE A 309 -5.86 -24.85 0.65
C ILE A 309 -5.73 -26.38 0.70
N TYR A 310 -4.56 -26.91 1.09
CA TYR A 310 -4.28 -28.34 1.03
C TYR A 310 -4.84 -29.18 2.21
N TYR A 311 -5.10 -28.60 3.38
CA TYR A 311 -5.23 -29.43 4.59
C TYR A 311 -6.64 -29.81 5.01
N PHE A 312 -7.71 -29.08 4.65
CA PHE A 312 -9.03 -29.33 5.28
C PHE A 312 -10.27 -29.36 4.39
N SER A 313 -10.24 -28.87 3.15
CA SER A 313 -11.50 -28.48 2.50
C SER A 313 -12.27 -29.57 1.78
N ASN A 314 -11.69 -30.72 1.39
CA ASN A 314 -12.41 -31.64 0.47
C ASN A 314 -12.22 -33.15 0.66
N LYS A 315 -11.47 -33.67 1.66
CA LYS A 315 -11.12 -35.11 1.70
C LYS A 315 -11.19 -35.86 3.04
N LEU A 316 -11.51 -35.22 4.16
CA LEU A 316 -11.62 -35.92 5.45
C LEU A 316 -13.04 -35.77 6.01
N GLU A 317 -13.72 -36.90 6.22
CA GLU A 317 -15.00 -36.96 6.93
C GLU A 317 -14.86 -36.40 8.36
N GLY A 318 -15.92 -35.74 8.84
CA GLY A 318 -15.89 -34.90 10.04
C GLY A 318 -15.39 -35.58 11.32
N LEU A 319 -15.54 -36.90 11.43
CA LEU A 319 -15.06 -37.68 12.58
C LEU A 319 -13.54 -37.85 12.59
N VAL A 320 -12.93 -38.05 11.41
CA VAL A 320 -11.48 -38.11 11.25
C VAL A 320 -10.86 -36.72 11.42
N ALA A 321 -11.55 -35.69 10.91
CA ALA A 321 -11.14 -34.29 11.12
C ALA A 321 -11.16 -33.90 12.61
N ASN A 322 -12.22 -34.26 13.35
CA ASN A 322 -12.30 -33.98 14.79
C ASN A 322 -11.23 -34.75 15.61
N ASN A 323 -10.99 -36.03 15.31
CA ASN A 323 -9.95 -36.78 16.00
C ASN A 323 -8.53 -36.29 15.65
N ALA A 324 -8.33 -35.80 14.43
CA ALA A 324 -7.09 -35.14 14.04
C ALA A 324 -6.89 -33.79 14.75
N LEU A 325 -7.96 -33.02 14.95
CA LEU A 325 -7.96 -31.75 15.68
C LEU A 325 -7.69 -31.92 17.18
N ILE A 326 -8.06 -33.04 17.79
CA ILE A 326 -7.70 -33.35 19.19
C ILE A 326 -6.18 -33.61 19.34
N TYR A 327 -5.49 -33.93 18.25
CA TYR A 327 -4.06 -34.26 18.24
C TYR A 327 -3.14 -33.11 17.76
N ILE A 328 -3.68 -32.09 17.10
CA ILE A 328 -2.99 -30.82 16.79
C ILE A 328 -3.15 -29.89 17.98
#